data_AF-A0A2I2F2C3-F1
#
_entry.id   AF-A0A2I2F2C3-F1
#
_cell.length_a   1.000
_cell.length_b   1.000
_cell.length_c   1.000
_cell.angle_alpha   90.00
_cell.angle_beta   90.00
_cell.angle_gamma   90.00
#
_symmetry.space_group_name_H-M   'P 1'
#
loop_
_entity.id
_entity.type
_entity.pdbx_description
1 polymer ?
#
loop_
_entity_poly.entity_id
_entity_poly.type
_entity_poly.pdbx_seq_one_letter_code
_entity_poly.pdbx_strand_id
1 'polypeptide(L)'
;MPPIRLHRRSAVMAAAAAAAGMAVAYNVGAALIAHYVQQRGRRRLRDDDSPPRWAPRDKDARHRPRSMKDLDDATATTTTMSNSALLEIACFSGESALIAARAGADRIELCSDYASGGLTPSAETVASVKAQVTVPVYVMIRPHARDFFYEEVEYVEMQATMAKMKEAGADGFVFGILRRTDADEGSPLVDISRNKMLVDLADGRPCTFHRAFDLIPEAEWERAVDDIAACGFQSILTCGGPPGKKASDCVEPLGRLVQRQQERREQNSESETVIPQIIVGGGVRSTNVSGIYRSVQADAFHSAALEGKKAYVSRGEVRRIRGAMDRVIRVRNWESSVEPWNEDAPTDAVTI
;
A
#
# COMPACT_ATOMS: atom_id res chain seq x y z
N MET A 1 18.26 -60.33 28.81
CA MET A 1 18.66 -59.39 27.74
C MET A 1 18.21 -57.99 28.12
N PRO A 2 19.07 -56.95 28.07
CA PRO A 2 18.70 -55.59 28.48
C PRO A 2 18.06 -54.81 27.31
N PRO A 3 17.26 -53.75 27.55
CA PRO A 3 16.71 -52.93 26.48
C PRO A 3 17.72 -51.89 26.00
N ILE A 4 17.75 -51.73 24.69
CA ILE A 4 18.67 -50.89 23.92
C ILE A 4 18.30 -49.41 24.07
N ARG A 5 19.23 -48.60 24.60
CA ARG A 5 19.21 -47.13 24.54
C ARG A 5 19.68 -46.65 23.16
N LEU A 6 18.80 -46.60 22.18
CA LEU A 6 18.90 -45.67 21.06
C LEU A 6 17.72 -44.73 21.20
N HIS A 7 17.93 -43.41 21.24
CA HIS A 7 16.96 -42.34 20.84
C HIS A 7 17.45 -40.93 21.23
N ARG A 8 18.53 -40.76 22.01
CA ARG A 8 19.06 -39.43 22.35
C ARG A 8 20.10 -38.83 21.39
N ARG A 9 20.61 -39.60 20.41
CA ARG A 9 21.63 -39.09 19.46
C ARG A 9 21.05 -38.41 18.21
N SER A 10 19.82 -38.75 17.82
CA SER A 10 19.20 -38.20 16.59
C SER A 10 18.71 -36.75 16.77
N ALA A 11 18.13 -36.44 17.93
CA ALA A 11 17.61 -35.09 18.22
C ALA A 11 18.72 -34.03 18.37
N VAL A 12 19.88 -34.40 18.93
CA VAL A 12 21.02 -33.48 19.08
C VAL A 12 21.68 -33.17 17.73
N MET A 13 21.70 -34.14 16.81
CA MET A 13 22.22 -33.95 15.45
C MET A 13 21.29 -33.06 14.60
N ALA A 14 19.98 -33.21 14.74
CA ALA A 14 18.99 -32.36 14.06
C ALA A 14 19.04 -30.90 14.54
N ALA A 15 19.17 -30.66 15.85
CA ALA A 15 19.31 -29.32 16.41
C ALA A 15 20.62 -28.63 15.98
N ALA A 16 21.73 -29.39 15.89
CA ALA A 16 23.01 -28.88 15.42
C ALA A 16 22.98 -28.51 13.92
N ALA A 17 22.27 -29.29 13.09
CA ALA A 17 22.09 -28.99 11.67
C ALA A 17 21.21 -27.75 11.44
N ALA A 18 20.15 -27.57 12.24
CA ALA A 18 19.30 -26.38 12.19
C ALA A 18 20.05 -25.11 12.63
N ALA A 19 20.87 -25.20 13.68
CA ALA A 19 21.73 -24.09 14.13
C ALA A 19 22.81 -23.73 13.10
N ALA A 20 23.40 -24.74 12.43
CA ALA A 20 24.36 -24.51 11.35
C ALA A 20 23.71 -23.89 10.10
N GLY A 21 22.48 -24.32 9.75
CA GLY A 21 21.70 -23.73 8.67
C GLY A 21 21.34 -22.26 8.92
N MET A 22 20.89 -21.93 10.15
CA MET A 22 20.64 -20.53 10.55
C MET A 22 21.91 -19.67 10.52
N ALA A 23 23.05 -20.21 10.96
CA ALA A 23 24.32 -19.48 10.93
C ALA A 23 24.81 -19.21 9.50
N VAL A 24 24.61 -20.14 8.55
CA VAL A 24 24.96 -19.93 7.14
C VAL A 24 24.03 -18.92 6.48
N ALA A 25 22.71 -18.98 6.74
CA ALA A 25 21.75 -18.01 6.21
C ALA A 25 21.99 -16.58 6.73
N TYR A 26 22.28 -16.44 8.02
CA TYR A 26 22.66 -15.15 8.62
C TYR A 26 23.94 -14.59 7.99
N ASN A 27 24.93 -15.44 7.71
CA ASN A 27 26.18 -15.03 7.07
C ASN A 27 26.01 -14.62 5.59
N VAL A 28 25.08 -15.25 4.84
CA VAL A 28 24.79 -14.85 3.45
C VAL A 28 24.00 -13.53 3.41
N GLY A 29 23.01 -13.36 4.29
CA GLY A 29 22.27 -12.10 4.43
C GLY A 29 23.16 -10.94 4.87
N ALA A 30 24.02 -11.17 5.86
CA ALA A 30 25.02 -10.20 6.31
C ALA A 30 26.06 -9.89 5.23
N ALA A 31 26.47 -10.89 4.42
CA ALA A 31 27.40 -10.67 3.30
C ALA A 31 26.79 -9.81 2.18
N LEU A 32 25.51 -9.98 1.88
CA LEU A 32 24.79 -9.13 0.91
C LEU A 32 24.65 -7.69 1.42
N ILE A 33 24.33 -7.51 2.71
CA ILE A 33 24.28 -6.19 3.35
C ILE A 33 25.69 -5.54 3.39
N ALA A 34 26.72 -6.29 3.75
CA ALA A 34 28.10 -5.82 3.77
C ALA A 34 28.61 -5.45 2.37
N HIS A 35 28.28 -6.25 1.35
CA HIS A 35 28.60 -5.94 -0.04
C HIS A 35 27.89 -4.66 -0.51
N TYR A 36 26.62 -4.48 -0.14
CA TYR A 36 25.85 -3.27 -0.42
C TYR A 36 26.44 -2.02 0.26
N VAL A 37 26.82 -2.10 1.53
CA VAL A 37 27.47 -1.00 2.28
C VAL A 37 28.87 -0.67 1.71
N GLN A 38 29.64 -1.67 1.31
CA GLN A 38 30.98 -1.49 0.75
C GLN A 38 30.94 -0.87 -0.67
N GLN A 39 29.89 -1.13 -1.47
CA GLN A 39 29.65 -0.45 -2.74
C GLN A 39 29.26 1.02 -2.55
N ARG A 40 28.52 1.38 -1.48
CA ARG A 40 28.25 2.79 -1.13
C ARG A 40 29.50 3.55 -0.68
N GLY A 41 30.41 2.91 0.08
CA GLY A 41 31.66 3.52 0.54
C GLY A 41 32.63 3.86 -0.59
N ARG A 42 32.62 3.08 -1.69
CA ARG A 42 33.50 3.28 -2.85
C ARG A 42 33.01 4.33 -3.85
N ARG A 43 31.75 4.80 -3.75
CA ARG A 43 31.22 5.89 -4.59
C ARG A 43 31.36 7.30 -3.98
N ARG A 44 31.98 7.44 -2.79
CA ARG A 44 32.18 8.74 -2.12
C ARG A 44 33.62 9.27 -2.09
N LEU A 45 34.52 8.76 -2.94
CA LEU A 45 35.86 9.32 -3.10
C LEU A 45 36.32 9.18 -4.56
N ARG A 46 35.99 10.18 -5.37
CA ARG A 46 36.66 10.62 -6.61
C ARG A 46 35.91 11.86 -7.16
N ASP A 47 36.39 13.01 -6.71
CA ASP A 47 36.53 14.34 -7.34
C ASP A 47 35.53 14.82 -8.41
N ASP A 48 34.91 15.99 -8.18
CA ASP A 48 35.22 17.25 -8.89
C ASP A 48 34.28 18.39 -8.42
N ASP A 49 34.85 19.45 -7.83
CA ASP A 49 34.17 20.68 -7.42
C ASP A 49 33.95 21.57 -8.65
N SER A 50 32.76 21.52 -9.25
CA SER A 50 32.29 22.56 -10.17
C SER A 50 30.75 22.63 -10.21
N PRO A 51 30.13 23.79 -9.92
CA PRO A 51 28.67 23.92 -9.97
C PRO A 51 28.15 23.98 -11.42
N PRO A 52 26.94 23.44 -11.70
CA PRO A 52 26.41 23.39 -13.06
C PRO A 52 26.03 24.78 -13.57
N ARG A 53 26.48 25.05 -14.80
CA ARG A 53 26.33 26.29 -15.54
C ARG A 53 24.97 26.31 -16.27
N TRP A 54 23.93 26.76 -15.59
CA TRP A 54 22.68 27.19 -16.20
C TRP A 54 22.05 28.30 -15.35
N ALA A 55 22.19 29.54 -15.80
CA ALA A 55 21.45 30.69 -15.32
C ALA A 55 21.11 31.56 -16.53
N PRO A 56 19.83 31.87 -16.79
CA PRO A 56 19.48 32.93 -17.71
C PRO A 56 19.91 34.28 -17.11
N ARG A 57 20.67 35.05 -17.88
CA ARG A 57 21.02 36.44 -17.58
C ARG A 57 19.80 37.32 -17.84
N ASP A 58 19.23 37.93 -16.81
CA ASP A 58 18.47 39.17 -16.95
C ASP A 58 19.24 40.31 -16.30
N LYS A 59 19.69 41.24 -17.14
CA LYS A 59 20.23 42.54 -16.78
C LYS A 59 19.17 43.56 -17.16
N ASP A 60 18.47 44.10 -16.16
CA ASP A 60 17.98 45.49 -16.08
C ASP A 60 16.72 45.56 -15.20
N ALA A 61 16.86 46.08 -13.97
CA ALA A 61 15.83 46.95 -13.39
C ALA A 61 16.37 47.62 -12.12
N ARG A 62 16.48 48.94 -12.22
CA ARG A 62 16.90 49.88 -11.18
C ARG A 62 15.93 49.85 -9.99
N HIS A 63 16.50 49.93 -8.78
CA HIS A 63 15.81 50.19 -7.53
C HIS A 63 14.87 51.41 -7.62
N ARG A 64 13.61 51.23 -7.25
CA ARG A 64 12.72 52.27 -6.72
C ARG A 64 12.06 51.71 -5.44
N PRO A 65 11.98 52.48 -4.34
CA PRO A 65 11.26 52.02 -3.16
C PRO A 65 9.75 52.06 -3.44
N ARG A 66 9.04 50.96 -3.18
CA ARG A 66 7.57 50.88 -3.26
C ARG A 66 6.96 51.50 -2.00
N SER A 67 5.93 52.31 -2.21
CA SER A 67 5.17 53.02 -1.17
C SER A 67 4.29 52.09 -0.35
N MET A 68 4.06 52.50 0.90
CA MET A 68 3.35 51.80 1.97
C MET A 68 1.81 51.87 1.81
N LYS A 69 1.25 51.27 0.73
CA LYS A 69 -0.21 51.25 0.49
C LYS A 69 -0.81 49.99 -0.17
N ASP A 70 -0.05 48.91 -0.34
CA ASP A 70 -0.56 47.65 -0.94
C ASP A 70 -0.53 46.46 0.03
N LEU A 71 -0.69 46.70 1.33
CA LEU A 71 -0.76 45.67 2.37
C LEU A 71 -2.20 45.49 2.83
N ASP A 72 -3.11 45.01 1.97
CA ASP A 72 -4.43 44.51 2.36
C ASP A 72 -5.01 43.68 1.20
N ASP A 73 -4.47 42.48 0.96
CA ASP A 73 -5.27 41.35 0.40
C ASP A 73 -4.56 39.98 0.53
N ALA A 74 -3.84 39.77 1.63
CA ALA A 74 -3.31 38.45 1.96
C ALA A 74 -4.37 37.62 2.68
N THR A 75 -5.52 37.37 2.03
CA THR A 75 -6.45 36.34 2.49
C THR A 75 -5.82 34.98 2.24
N ALA A 76 -5.70 34.23 3.32
CA ALA A 76 -5.14 32.88 3.40
C ALA A 76 -5.58 32.01 2.21
N THR A 77 -4.62 31.53 1.44
CA THR A 77 -4.80 30.38 0.57
C THR A 77 -4.94 29.17 1.49
N THR A 78 -6.16 28.89 1.93
CA THR A 78 -6.49 27.63 2.57
C THR A 78 -6.21 26.54 1.55
N THR A 79 -5.12 25.80 1.74
CA THR A 79 -4.85 24.56 1.04
C THR A 79 -6.04 23.64 1.28
N THR A 80 -6.97 23.58 0.33
CA THR A 80 -8.03 22.58 0.32
C THR A 80 -7.32 21.23 0.21
N MET A 81 -7.23 20.50 1.32
CA MET A 81 -6.87 19.08 1.31
C MET A 81 -7.75 18.42 0.24
N SER A 82 -7.15 17.83 -0.79
CA SER A 82 -7.91 17.18 -1.86
C SER A 82 -8.70 16.03 -1.26
N ASN A 83 -10.00 16.24 -1.08
CA ASN A 83 -10.94 15.32 -0.41
C ASN A 83 -11.29 14.10 -1.29
N SER A 84 -10.34 13.57 -2.05
CA SER A 84 -10.56 12.49 -3.01
C SER A 84 -10.08 11.15 -2.49
N ALA A 85 -10.99 10.20 -2.32
CA ALA A 85 -10.64 8.81 -2.07
C ALA A 85 -9.77 8.25 -3.22
N LEU A 86 -8.74 7.50 -2.84
CA LEU A 86 -7.79 6.85 -3.73
C LEU A 86 -8.47 5.77 -4.57
N LEU A 87 -8.24 5.79 -5.89
CA LEU A 87 -8.52 4.67 -6.78
C LEU A 87 -7.22 4.00 -7.24
N GLU A 88 -6.94 2.83 -6.68
CA GLU A 88 -5.87 1.95 -7.13
C GLU A 88 -6.38 0.93 -8.16
N ILE A 89 -5.65 0.76 -9.27
CA ILE A 89 -5.98 -0.23 -10.29
C ILE A 89 -4.92 -1.34 -10.36
N ALA A 90 -5.35 -2.59 -10.15
CA ALA A 90 -4.53 -3.76 -10.39
C ALA A 90 -4.34 -4.00 -11.90
N CYS A 91 -3.10 -4.04 -12.33
CA CYS A 91 -2.70 -4.20 -13.72
C CYS A 91 -1.81 -5.43 -13.87
N PHE A 92 -2.20 -6.34 -14.76
CA PHE A 92 -1.50 -7.62 -14.98
C PHE A 92 -0.63 -7.61 -16.26
N SER A 93 -0.45 -6.43 -16.83
CA SER A 93 0.40 -6.17 -17.99
C SER A 93 0.79 -4.69 -18.05
N GLY A 94 1.91 -4.38 -18.71
CA GLY A 94 2.33 -2.99 -18.93
C GLY A 94 1.29 -2.18 -19.70
N GLU A 95 0.64 -2.78 -20.70
CA GLU A 95 -0.47 -2.14 -21.44
C GLU A 95 -1.63 -1.74 -20.52
N SER A 96 -2.04 -2.64 -19.62
CA SER A 96 -3.11 -2.35 -18.65
C SER A 96 -2.72 -1.20 -17.72
N ALA A 97 -1.46 -1.12 -17.30
CA ALA A 97 -0.94 -0.03 -16.48
C ALA A 97 -1.02 1.33 -17.20
N LEU A 98 -0.64 1.39 -18.48
CA LEU A 98 -0.76 2.60 -19.29
C LEU A 98 -2.22 3.04 -19.47
N ILE A 99 -3.12 2.07 -19.70
CA ILE A 99 -4.55 2.32 -19.82
C ILE A 99 -5.10 2.89 -18.51
N ALA A 100 -4.79 2.28 -17.37
CA ALA A 100 -5.23 2.70 -16.06
C ALA A 100 -4.78 4.13 -15.73
N ALA A 101 -3.48 4.43 -15.89
CA ALA A 101 -2.93 5.77 -15.66
C ALA A 101 -3.67 6.84 -16.48
N ARG A 102 -3.86 6.60 -17.79
CA ARG A 102 -4.55 7.54 -18.70
C ARG A 102 -6.07 7.62 -18.48
N ALA A 103 -6.64 6.70 -17.70
CA ALA A 103 -8.06 6.61 -17.43
C ALA A 103 -8.46 7.26 -16.10
N GLY A 104 -7.51 7.71 -15.28
CA GLY A 104 -7.76 8.35 -13.99
C GLY A 104 -7.58 7.42 -12.78
N ALA A 105 -6.74 6.40 -12.89
CA ALA A 105 -6.22 5.71 -11.71
C ALA A 105 -5.27 6.66 -10.95
N ASP A 106 -5.41 6.71 -9.63
CA ASP A 106 -4.53 7.51 -8.77
C ASP A 106 -3.23 6.74 -8.45
N ARG A 107 -3.31 5.41 -8.45
CA ARG A 107 -2.18 4.49 -8.24
C ARG A 107 -2.36 3.21 -9.06
N ILE A 108 -1.24 2.60 -9.44
CA ILE A 108 -1.20 1.29 -10.09
C ILE A 108 -0.61 0.27 -9.13
N GLU A 109 -1.28 -0.86 -8.96
CA GLU A 109 -0.65 -2.09 -8.48
C GLU A 109 -0.25 -2.92 -9.71
N LEU A 110 1.05 -3.11 -9.93
CA LEU A 110 1.57 -3.87 -11.06
C LEU A 110 1.88 -5.31 -10.63
N CYS A 111 1.21 -6.24 -11.31
CA CYS A 111 1.26 -7.68 -11.07
C CYS A 111 1.58 -8.41 -12.40
N SER A 112 1.91 -9.69 -12.29
CA SER A 112 1.74 -10.67 -13.36
C SER A 112 0.63 -11.66 -13.01
N ASP A 113 0.18 -12.44 -13.98
CA ASP A 113 -0.75 -13.58 -13.79
C ASP A 113 -2.05 -13.26 -13.00
N TYR A 114 -3.04 -12.74 -13.72
CA TYR A 114 -4.38 -12.49 -13.17
C TYR A 114 -5.07 -13.76 -12.64
N ALA A 115 -4.86 -14.92 -13.28
CA ALA A 115 -5.55 -16.14 -12.91
C ALA A 115 -5.12 -16.65 -11.53
N SER A 116 -3.86 -16.41 -11.17
CA SER A 116 -3.29 -16.70 -9.85
C SER A 116 -3.57 -15.65 -8.79
N GLY A 117 -4.33 -14.60 -9.12
CA GLY A 117 -4.61 -13.48 -8.21
C GLY A 117 -3.47 -12.48 -8.06
N GLY A 118 -2.47 -12.51 -8.96
CA GLY A 118 -1.32 -11.62 -8.93
C GLY A 118 -0.05 -12.30 -8.42
N LEU A 119 1.00 -12.28 -9.24
CA LEU A 119 2.37 -12.67 -8.91
C LEU A 119 3.32 -11.50 -9.20
N THR A 120 4.58 -11.64 -8.81
CA THR A 120 5.61 -10.64 -9.10
C THR A 120 5.77 -10.43 -10.62
N PRO A 121 5.72 -9.20 -11.15
CA PRO A 121 6.03 -8.93 -12.56
C PRO A 121 7.55 -8.98 -12.83
N SER A 122 7.95 -8.97 -14.10
CA SER A 122 9.35 -8.86 -14.48
C SER A 122 9.88 -7.43 -14.26
N ALA A 123 11.16 -7.29 -13.95
CA ALA A 123 11.79 -5.99 -13.72
C ALA A 123 11.76 -5.11 -14.99
N GLU A 124 11.85 -5.72 -16.17
CA GLU A 124 11.73 -5.04 -17.47
C GLU A 124 10.35 -4.45 -17.65
N THR A 125 9.30 -5.17 -17.21
CA THR A 125 7.93 -4.67 -17.25
C THR A 125 7.76 -3.47 -16.33
N VAL A 126 8.30 -3.53 -15.11
CA VAL A 126 8.28 -2.41 -14.15
C VAL A 126 8.98 -1.19 -14.74
N ALA A 127 10.22 -1.34 -15.22
CA ALA A 127 11.01 -0.25 -15.79
C ALA A 127 10.31 0.39 -17.01
N SER A 128 9.74 -0.44 -17.89
CA SER A 128 9.00 0.03 -19.08
C SER A 128 7.75 0.84 -18.71
N VAL A 129 6.99 0.41 -17.70
CA VAL A 129 5.82 1.15 -17.20
C VAL A 129 6.26 2.46 -16.55
N LYS A 130 7.27 2.42 -15.68
CA LYS A 130 7.79 3.60 -14.97
C LYS A 130 8.33 4.67 -15.91
N ALA A 131 8.86 4.30 -17.07
CA ALA A 131 9.29 5.25 -18.09
C ALA A 131 8.13 6.01 -18.77
N GLN A 132 6.88 5.55 -18.60
CA GLN A 132 5.72 6.01 -19.37
C GLN A 132 4.56 6.56 -18.52
N VAL A 133 4.62 6.40 -17.19
CA VAL A 133 3.57 6.88 -16.27
C VAL A 133 4.15 7.68 -15.12
N THR A 134 3.41 8.68 -14.67
CA THR A 134 3.76 9.52 -13.51
C THR A 134 3.02 9.12 -12.24
N VAL A 135 1.89 8.41 -12.37
CA VAL A 135 1.17 7.87 -11.21
C VAL A 135 2.05 6.86 -10.47
N PRO A 136 1.98 6.76 -9.13
CA PRO A 136 2.75 5.79 -8.38
C PRO A 136 2.45 4.35 -8.85
N VAL A 137 3.50 3.54 -8.97
CA VAL A 137 3.45 2.13 -9.33
C VAL A 137 3.97 1.30 -8.16
N TYR A 138 3.05 0.61 -7.49
CA TYR A 138 3.38 -0.36 -6.46
C TYR A 138 3.52 -1.73 -7.10
N VAL A 139 4.58 -2.45 -6.73
CA VAL A 139 4.92 -3.73 -7.36
C VAL A 139 4.59 -4.87 -6.41
N MET A 140 3.85 -5.86 -6.91
CA MET A 140 3.59 -7.11 -6.20
C MET A 140 4.89 -7.87 -5.95
N ILE A 141 5.09 -8.34 -4.72
CA ILE A 141 6.18 -9.24 -4.33
C ILE A 141 5.54 -10.52 -3.81
N ARG A 142 5.30 -11.46 -4.73
CA ARG A 142 4.66 -12.75 -4.46
C ARG A 142 5.24 -13.82 -5.40
N PRO A 143 6.12 -14.71 -4.92
CA PRO A 143 6.85 -15.65 -5.77
C PRO A 143 5.98 -16.79 -6.34
N HIS A 144 4.87 -17.15 -5.67
CA HIS A 144 3.98 -18.21 -6.14
C HIS A 144 2.51 -18.03 -5.71
N ALA A 145 1.62 -18.78 -6.36
CA ALA A 145 0.17 -18.68 -6.16
C ALA A 145 -0.40 -19.52 -5.00
N ARG A 146 0.38 -20.47 -4.46
CA ARG A 146 -0.12 -21.54 -3.57
C ARG A 146 -0.75 -21.02 -2.28
N ASP A 147 -0.01 -20.23 -1.53
CA ASP A 147 -0.40 -19.68 -0.24
C ASP A 147 0.47 -18.45 0.10
N PHE A 148 0.46 -18.04 1.37
CA PHE A 148 1.23 -16.92 1.93
C PHE A 148 2.18 -17.36 3.06
N PHE A 149 2.51 -18.66 3.11
CA PHE A 149 3.42 -19.26 4.09
C PHE A 149 4.70 -19.66 3.37
N TYR A 150 5.68 -18.77 3.38
CA TYR A 150 6.88 -18.94 2.57
C TYR A 150 7.95 -19.73 3.31
N GLU A 151 8.56 -20.66 2.59
CA GLU A 151 9.78 -21.32 3.02
C GLU A 151 10.97 -20.33 2.99
N GLU A 152 12.06 -20.67 3.68
CA GLU A 152 13.22 -19.76 3.78
C GLU A 152 13.80 -19.38 2.41
N VAL A 153 13.84 -20.33 1.47
CA VAL A 153 14.33 -20.07 0.10
C VAL A 153 13.45 -19.07 -0.66
N GLU A 154 12.13 -19.13 -0.45
CA GLU A 154 11.16 -18.25 -1.09
C GLU A 154 11.21 -16.85 -0.45
N TYR A 155 11.42 -16.80 0.86
CA TYR A 155 11.63 -15.54 1.57
C TYR A 155 12.91 -14.82 1.11
N VAL A 156 14.02 -15.55 0.91
CA VAL A 156 15.25 -14.99 0.32
C VAL A 156 15.02 -14.52 -1.11
N GLU A 157 14.24 -15.25 -1.91
CA GLU A 157 13.84 -14.83 -3.25
C GLU A 157 13.05 -13.51 -3.23
N MET A 158 12.10 -13.36 -2.29
CA MET A 158 11.35 -12.11 -2.12
C MET A 158 12.30 -10.93 -1.83
N GLN A 159 13.27 -11.09 -0.92
CA GLN A 159 14.25 -10.04 -0.61
C GLN A 159 15.08 -9.63 -1.83
N ALA A 160 15.63 -10.62 -2.56
CA ALA A 160 16.42 -10.36 -3.77
C ALA A 160 15.57 -9.70 -4.87
N THR A 161 14.29 -10.08 -4.95
CA THR A 161 13.35 -9.50 -5.93
C THR A 161 13.01 -8.05 -5.59
N MET A 162 12.80 -7.72 -4.32
CA MET A 162 12.59 -6.33 -3.90
C MET A 162 13.76 -5.42 -4.29
N ALA A 163 15.01 -5.88 -4.14
CA ALA A 163 16.18 -5.12 -4.59
C ALA A 163 16.13 -4.81 -6.10
N LYS A 164 15.82 -5.80 -6.93
CA LYS A 164 15.66 -5.64 -8.38
C LYS A 164 14.52 -4.68 -8.74
N MET A 165 13.39 -4.78 -8.05
CA MET A 165 12.24 -3.91 -8.33
C MET A 165 12.47 -2.46 -7.89
N LYS A 166 13.26 -2.22 -6.83
CA LYS A 166 13.74 -0.87 -6.48
C LYS A 166 14.59 -0.28 -7.60
N GLU A 167 15.52 -1.05 -8.14
CA GLU A 167 16.37 -0.62 -9.27
C GLU A 167 15.56 -0.35 -10.55
N ALA A 168 14.49 -1.12 -10.77
CA ALA A 168 13.55 -0.91 -11.87
C ALA A 168 12.62 0.32 -11.68
N GLY A 169 12.66 0.99 -10.52
CA GLY A 169 11.94 2.23 -10.26
C GLY A 169 10.59 2.07 -9.57
N ALA A 170 10.33 0.96 -8.88
CA ALA A 170 9.12 0.79 -8.07
C ALA A 170 8.98 1.93 -7.03
N ASP A 171 7.76 2.48 -6.91
CA ASP A 171 7.45 3.55 -5.95
C ASP A 171 6.95 3.00 -4.61
N GLY A 172 6.55 1.73 -4.58
CA GLY A 172 6.06 1.02 -3.40
C GLY A 172 5.95 -0.47 -3.66
N PHE A 173 5.59 -1.23 -2.62
CA PHE A 173 5.54 -2.70 -2.67
C PHE A 173 4.25 -3.26 -2.09
N VAL A 174 3.83 -4.41 -2.59
CA VAL A 174 2.65 -5.13 -2.10
C VAL A 174 3.03 -6.56 -1.79
N PHE A 175 2.88 -6.98 -0.54
CA PHE A 175 3.20 -8.33 -0.07
C PHE A 175 2.50 -8.61 1.26
N GLY A 176 2.56 -9.84 1.76
CA GLY A 176 2.11 -10.16 3.10
C GLY A 176 2.44 -11.60 3.44
N ILE A 177 3.24 -11.80 4.48
CA ILE A 177 3.66 -13.13 4.93
C ILE A 177 2.84 -13.52 6.15
N LEU A 178 2.29 -14.73 6.12
CA LEU A 178 1.61 -15.34 7.26
C LEU A 178 2.48 -16.44 7.86
N ARG A 179 2.25 -16.71 9.13
CA ARG A 179 2.80 -17.86 9.86
C ARG A 179 1.67 -18.65 10.50
N ARG A 180 1.94 -19.92 10.77
CA ARG A 180 1.11 -20.77 11.63
C ARG A 180 1.69 -20.80 13.03
N THR A 181 0.87 -21.07 14.05
CA THR A 181 1.34 -21.38 15.40
C THR A 181 1.41 -22.89 15.59
N ASP A 182 2.37 -23.36 16.40
CA ASP A 182 2.61 -24.79 16.65
C ASP A 182 1.50 -25.49 17.46
N ALA A 183 0.54 -24.74 18.00
CA ALA A 183 -0.68 -25.32 18.57
C ALA A 183 -1.66 -25.65 17.43
N ASP A 184 -1.96 -26.95 17.29
CA ASP A 184 -2.84 -27.64 16.34
C ASP A 184 -3.69 -26.74 15.42
N GLU A 185 -3.44 -26.82 14.10
CA GLU A 185 -4.18 -26.08 13.06
C GLU A 185 -4.31 -24.57 13.31
N GLY A 186 -3.33 -23.96 13.98
CA GLY A 186 -3.36 -22.54 14.35
C GLY A 186 -3.83 -21.62 13.23
N SER A 187 -4.75 -20.72 13.60
CA SER A 187 -5.27 -19.68 12.69
C SER A 187 -4.11 -18.89 12.08
N PRO A 188 -4.16 -18.54 10.79
CA PRO A 188 -3.11 -17.75 10.16
C PRO A 188 -2.91 -16.43 10.91
N LEU A 189 -1.66 -16.15 11.27
CA LEU A 189 -1.26 -14.89 11.91
C LEU A 189 -0.20 -14.19 11.06
N VAL A 190 -0.05 -12.89 11.28
CA VAL A 190 1.00 -12.10 10.63
C VAL A 190 2.39 -12.61 11.07
N ASP A 191 3.27 -12.83 10.10
CA ASP A 191 4.70 -13.07 10.37
C ASP A 191 5.42 -11.72 10.56
N ILE A 192 5.40 -11.21 11.79
CA ILE A 192 5.92 -9.88 12.12
C ILE A 192 7.39 -9.75 11.72
N SER A 193 8.22 -10.76 12.03
CA SER A 193 9.67 -10.71 11.81
C SER A 193 9.99 -10.58 10.31
N ARG A 194 9.43 -11.47 9.49
CA ARG A 194 9.72 -11.47 8.05
C ARG A 194 9.11 -10.27 7.34
N ASN A 195 7.87 -9.88 7.69
CA ASN A 195 7.26 -8.71 7.09
C ASN A 195 8.00 -7.42 7.45
N LYS A 196 8.36 -7.21 8.73
CA LYS A 196 9.12 -6.03 9.17
C LYS A 196 10.43 -5.90 8.40
N MET A 197 11.15 -7.00 8.21
CA MET A 197 12.38 -6.97 7.45
C MET A 197 12.14 -6.52 6.00
N LEU A 198 11.12 -7.06 5.33
CA LEU A 198 10.79 -6.64 3.95
C LEU A 198 10.38 -5.16 3.87
N VAL A 199 9.64 -4.66 4.87
CA VAL A 199 9.33 -3.22 4.97
C VAL A 199 10.61 -2.40 5.14
N ASP A 200 11.53 -2.82 6.02
CA ASP A 200 12.83 -2.15 6.19
C ASP A 200 13.65 -2.17 4.88
N LEU A 201 13.60 -3.26 4.10
CA LEU A 201 14.21 -3.35 2.77
C LEU A 201 13.54 -2.44 1.73
N ALA A 202 12.29 -2.02 1.92
CA ALA A 202 11.64 -1.08 1.01
C ALA A 202 12.34 0.31 1.03
N ASP A 203 13.16 0.59 2.04
CA ASP A 203 14.01 1.78 2.16
C ASP A 203 13.18 3.07 2.04
N GLY A 204 12.14 3.16 2.88
CA GLY A 204 11.20 4.28 2.94
C GLY A 204 10.12 4.29 1.86
N ARG A 205 10.13 3.35 0.91
CA ARG A 205 9.02 3.19 -0.04
C ARG A 205 7.81 2.57 0.65
N PRO A 206 6.60 3.09 0.43
CA PRO A 206 5.39 2.57 1.07
C PRO A 206 5.08 1.12 0.69
N CYS A 207 4.60 0.36 1.67
CA CYS A 207 4.22 -1.04 1.56
C CYS A 207 2.73 -1.23 1.87
N THR A 208 2.07 -2.10 1.10
CA THR A 208 0.70 -2.56 1.34
C THR A 208 0.71 -4.03 1.77
N PHE A 209 0.10 -4.35 2.91
CA PHE A 209 -0.19 -5.72 3.29
C PHE A 209 -1.35 -6.24 2.46
N HIS A 210 -1.09 -7.17 1.56
CA HIS A 210 -2.08 -7.60 0.57
C HIS A 210 -3.16 -8.53 1.16
N ARG A 211 -3.96 -9.15 0.29
CA ARG A 211 -5.10 -10.03 0.64
C ARG A 211 -4.76 -11.31 1.41
N ALA A 212 -3.51 -11.54 1.79
CA ALA A 212 -3.21 -12.46 2.91
C ALA A 212 -4.00 -12.12 4.18
N PHE A 213 -4.35 -10.84 4.37
CA PHE A 213 -5.20 -10.40 5.48
C PHE A 213 -6.55 -11.13 5.51
N ASP A 214 -7.12 -11.43 4.33
CA ASP A 214 -8.42 -12.11 4.21
C ASP A 214 -8.39 -13.55 4.75
N LEU A 215 -7.21 -14.16 4.96
CA LEU A 215 -7.06 -15.50 5.56
C LEU A 215 -7.05 -15.45 7.10
N ILE A 216 -6.87 -14.27 7.68
CA ILE A 216 -6.86 -14.08 9.13
C ILE A 216 -8.33 -14.02 9.59
N PRO A 217 -8.74 -14.84 10.58
CA PRO A 217 -10.10 -14.77 11.12
C PRO A 217 -10.43 -13.38 11.66
N GLU A 218 -11.68 -12.95 11.51
CA GLU A 218 -12.12 -11.62 11.96
C GLU A 218 -11.83 -11.37 13.44
N ALA A 219 -11.91 -12.40 14.28
CA ALA A 219 -11.58 -12.32 15.71
C ALA A 219 -10.13 -11.90 15.99
N GLU A 220 -9.21 -12.12 15.05
CA GLU A 220 -7.79 -11.76 15.16
C GLU A 220 -7.44 -10.45 14.41
N TRP A 221 -8.41 -9.78 13.78
CA TRP A 221 -8.12 -8.60 12.95
C TRP A 221 -7.54 -7.42 13.73
N GLU A 222 -8.00 -7.15 14.96
CA GLU A 222 -7.43 -6.07 15.76
C GLU A 222 -5.93 -6.28 15.98
N ARG A 223 -5.56 -7.49 16.41
CA ARG A 223 -4.17 -7.90 16.56
C ARG A 223 -3.42 -7.83 15.24
N ALA A 224 -4.00 -8.32 14.15
CA ALA A 224 -3.35 -8.31 12.85
C ALA A 224 -3.08 -6.88 12.34
N VAL A 225 -4.01 -5.95 12.54
CA VAL A 225 -3.83 -4.53 12.22
C VAL A 225 -2.67 -3.94 13.04
N ASP A 226 -2.59 -4.24 14.34
CA ASP A 226 -1.51 -3.78 15.20
C ASP A 226 -0.15 -4.37 14.79
N ASP A 227 -0.10 -5.67 14.51
CA ASP A 227 1.09 -6.38 14.02
C ASP A 227 1.57 -5.80 12.68
N ILE A 228 0.65 -5.51 11.75
CA ILE A 228 0.94 -4.90 10.45
C ILE A 228 1.42 -3.45 10.60
N ALA A 229 0.79 -2.67 11.49
CA ALA A 229 1.22 -1.31 11.80
C ALA A 229 2.64 -1.30 12.39
N ALA A 230 2.93 -2.22 13.33
CA ALA A 230 4.24 -2.36 13.95
C ALA A 230 5.34 -2.80 12.96
N CYS A 231 4.98 -3.54 11.90
CA CYS A 231 5.89 -3.83 10.80
C CYS A 231 6.22 -2.59 9.95
N GLY A 232 5.38 -1.55 9.99
CA GLY A 232 5.56 -0.30 9.24
C GLY A 232 4.84 -0.25 7.89
N PHE A 233 3.83 -1.08 7.64
CA PHE A 233 3.00 -0.95 6.44
C PHE A 233 2.14 0.31 6.47
N GLN A 234 1.94 0.92 5.31
CA GLN A 234 1.10 2.12 5.15
C GLN A 234 -0.34 1.77 4.81
N SER A 235 -0.60 0.56 4.34
CA SER A 235 -1.95 0.13 3.95
C SER A 235 -2.18 -1.37 4.07
N ILE A 236 -3.45 -1.76 4.16
CA ILE A 236 -3.95 -3.14 4.14
C ILE A 236 -4.98 -3.25 3.02
N LEU A 237 -4.81 -4.21 2.12
CA LEU A 237 -5.78 -4.55 1.07
C LEU A 237 -6.63 -5.75 1.50
N THR A 238 -7.94 -5.56 1.56
CA THR A 238 -8.87 -6.60 2.04
C THR A 238 -10.22 -6.53 1.32
N CYS A 239 -10.89 -7.67 1.19
CA CYS A 239 -12.32 -7.72 0.84
C CYS A 239 -13.25 -7.78 2.04
N GLY A 240 -12.71 -7.83 3.27
CA GLY A 240 -13.45 -7.89 4.53
C GLY A 240 -14.11 -9.23 4.83
N GLY A 241 -13.61 -10.31 4.25
CA GLY A 241 -14.10 -11.64 4.51
C GLY A 241 -13.13 -12.70 4.00
N PRO A 242 -13.43 -13.99 4.21
CA PRO A 242 -12.56 -15.08 3.78
C PRO A 242 -12.35 -15.09 2.25
N PRO A 243 -11.28 -15.75 1.76
CA PRO A 243 -10.99 -15.82 0.33
C PRO A 243 -12.20 -16.26 -0.51
N GLY A 244 -12.39 -15.60 -1.65
CA GLY A 244 -13.52 -15.84 -2.57
C GLY A 244 -14.73 -14.94 -2.35
N LYS A 245 -14.85 -14.26 -1.20
CA LYS A 245 -15.87 -13.22 -0.98
C LYS A 245 -15.56 -11.94 -1.76
N LYS A 246 -16.61 -11.19 -2.09
CA LYS A 246 -16.51 -9.84 -2.67
C LYS A 246 -16.71 -8.81 -1.57
N ALA A 247 -16.08 -7.64 -1.71
CA ALA A 247 -16.29 -6.53 -0.77
C ALA A 247 -17.77 -6.08 -0.66
N SER A 248 -18.55 -6.24 -1.73
CA SER A 248 -20.00 -5.93 -1.70
C SER A 248 -20.79 -6.87 -0.78
N ASP A 249 -20.29 -8.08 -0.52
CA ASP A 249 -20.91 -9.04 0.39
C ASP A 249 -20.43 -8.88 1.84
N CYS A 250 -19.44 -8.00 2.07
CA CYS A 250 -18.69 -7.86 3.32
C CYS A 250 -18.69 -6.41 3.83
N VAL A 251 -19.68 -5.60 3.45
CA VAL A 251 -19.72 -4.16 3.79
C VAL A 251 -19.78 -3.90 5.30
N GLU A 252 -20.42 -4.78 6.08
CA GLU A 252 -20.55 -4.62 7.53
C GLU A 252 -19.20 -4.83 8.26
N PRO A 253 -18.48 -5.96 8.10
CA PRO A 253 -17.15 -6.13 8.71
C PRO A 253 -16.13 -5.11 8.16
N LEU A 254 -16.20 -4.74 6.87
CA LEU A 254 -15.38 -3.66 6.32
C LEU A 254 -15.65 -2.32 7.00
N GLY A 255 -16.91 -1.96 7.21
CA GLY A 255 -17.32 -0.73 7.88
C GLY A 255 -16.77 -0.66 9.30
N ARG A 256 -16.88 -1.75 10.07
CA ARG A 256 -16.28 -1.85 11.42
C ARG A 256 -14.76 -1.65 11.38
N LEU A 257 -14.07 -2.30 10.44
CA LEU A 257 -12.61 -2.21 10.31
C LEU A 257 -12.16 -0.78 9.97
N VAL A 258 -12.83 -0.13 9.02
CA VAL A 258 -12.54 1.25 8.61
C VAL A 258 -12.84 2.24 9.72
N GLN A 259 -13.98 2.11 10.39
CA GLN A 259 -14.35 2.97 11.51
C GLN A 259 -13.29 2.92 12.62
N ARG A 260 -12.91 1.71 13.06
CA ARG A 260 -11.87 1.54 14.09
C ARG A 260 -10.52 2.11 13.65
N GLN A 261 -10.17 1.96 12.37
CA GLN A 261 -8.96 2.54 11.81
C GLN A 261 -9.01 4.07 11.85
N GLN A 262 -10.15 4.69 11.55
CA GLN A 262 -10.34 6.15 11.58
C GLN A 262 -10.27 6.68 13.03
N GLU A 263 -11.00 6.05 13.96
CA GLU A 263 -10.95 6.39 15.39
C GLU A 263 -9.52 6.34 15.94
N ARG A 264 -8.75 5.30 15.58
CA ARG A 264 -7.33 5.19 15.97
C ARG A 264 -6.46 6.27 15.34
N ARG A 265 -6.72 6.71 14.12
CA ARG A 265 -5.95 7.82 13.50
C ARG A 265 -6.20 9.14 14.20
N GLU A 266 -7.46 9.41 14.53
CA GLU A 266 -7.85 10.62 15.26
C GLU A 266 -7.19 10.66 16.64
N GLN A 267 -7.17 9.53 17.35
CA GLN A 267 -6.50 9.40 18.65
C GLN A 267 -4.97 9.45 18.57
N ASN A 268 -4.38 9.08 17.43
CA ASN A 268 -2.93 9.08 17.20
C ASN A 268 -2.42 10.35 16.51
N SER A 269 -3.16 11.46 16.53
CA SER A 269 -2.77 12.69 15.82
C SER A 269 -1.42 13.27 16.25
N GLU A 270 -0.93 12.92 17.45
CA GLU A 270 0.37 13.35 17.99
C GLU A 270 1.44 12.23 17.99
N SER A 271 1.09 11.01 17.55
CA SER A 271 1.98 9.85 17.55
C SER A 271 2.64 9.66 16.18
N GLU A 272 3.92 9.30 16.16
CA GLU A 272 4.63 8.91 14.92
C GLU A 272 4.20 7.52 14.40
N THR A 273 3.32 6.82 15.14
CA THR A 273 2.86 5.47 14.75
C THR A 273 1.94 5.56 13.54
N VAL A 274 2.36 4.98 12.43
CA VAL A 274 1.56 4.92 11.20
C VAL A 274 0.41 3.93 11.40
N ILE A 275 -0.82 4.41 11.31
CA ILE A 275 -2.01 3.56 11.26
C ILE A 275 -2.32 3.23 9.79
N PRO A 276 -2.22 1.94 9.37
CA PRO A 276 -2.38 1.55 7.97
C PRO A 276 -3.75 1.95 7.39
N GLN A 277 -3.78 2.45 6.16
CA GLN A 277 -5.02 2.72 5.43
C GLN A 277 -5.67 1.42 5.00
N ILE A 278 -6.98 1.28 5.22
CA ILE A 278 -7.74 0.18 4.65
C ILE A 278 -8.07 0.49 3.19
N ILE A 279 -7.58 -0.35 2.29
CA ILE A 279 -7.90 -0.33 0.86
C ILE A 279 -8.94 -1.42 0.61
N VAL A 280 -10.15 -1.01 0.22
CA VAL A 280 -11.24 -1.94 -0.06
C VAL A 280 -11.08 -2.54 -1.45
N GLY A 281 -10.81 -3.84 -1.52
CA GLY A 281 -10.62 -4.61 -2.75
C GLY A 281 -11.49 -5.85 -2.84
N GLY A 282 -11.41 -6.58 -3.95
CA GLY A 282 -12.19 -7.81 -4.16
C GLY A 282 -13.56 -7.55 -4.81
N GLY A 283 -13.58 -7.53 -6.14
CA GLY A 283 -14.83 -7.39 -6.91
C GLY A 283 -15.41 -5.98 -6.97
N VAL A 284 -14.66 -4.95 -6.54
CA VAL A 284 -15.06 -3.54 -6.70
C VAL A 284 -15.15 -3.19 -8.18
N ARG A 285 -16.28 -2.65 -8.62
CA ARG A 285 -16.63 -2.27 -10.00
C ARG A 285 -17.50 -1.02 -9.98
N SER A 286 -17.68 -0.39 -11.13
CA SER A 286 -18.50 0.81 -11.28
C SER A 286 -19.96 0.61 -10.84
N THR A 287 -20.45 -0.64 -10.91
CA THR A 287 -21.80 -1.02 -10.51
C THR A 287 -22.02 -1.13 -9.00
N ASN A 288 -20.97 -1.30 -8.20
CA ASN A 288 -21.10 -1.51 -6.74
C ASN A 288 -20.30 -0.51 -5.89
N VAL A 289 -19.29 0.19 -6.45
CA VAL A 289 -18.39 1.05 -5.68
C VAL A 289 -19.13 2.15 -4.92
N SER A 290 -20.19 2.74 -5.47
CA SER A 290 -20.95 3.78 -4.76
C SER A 290 -21.70 3.24 -3.54
N GLY A 291 -22.23 2.01 -3.61
CA GLY A 291 -22.88 1.35 -2.48
C GLY A 291 -21.86 1.02 -1.40
N ILE A 292 -20.75 0.38 -1.80
CA ILE A 292 -19.64 0.04 -0.89
C ILE A 292 -19.11 1.30 -0.21
N TYR A 293 -18.85 2.37 -0.98
CA TYR A 293 -18.31 3.62 -0.42
C TYR A 293 -19.25 4.24 0.60
N ARG A 294 -20.56 4.32 0.34
CA ARG A 294 -21.50 4.88 1.33
C ARG A 294 -21.59 4.04 2.61
N SER A 295 -21.53 2.72 2.49
CA SER A 295 -21.67 1.81 3.64
C SER A 295 -20.38 1.68 4.46
N VAL A 296 -19.23 1.61 3.78
CA VAL A 296 -17.93 1.36 4.42
C VAL A 296 -17.21 2.65 4.77
N GLN A 297 -17.46 3.73 4.03
CA GLN A 297 -16.82 5.04 4.20
C GLN A 297 -15.28 5.02 4.12
N ALA A 298 -14.72 4.05 3.39
CA ALA A 298 -13.29 3.97 3.13
C ALA A 298 -12.79 5.09 2.21
N ASP A 299 -11.53 5.49 2.40
CA ASP A 299 -10.86 6.51 1.58
C ASP A 299 -9.96 5.90 0.49
N ALA A 300 -9.98 4.59 0.31
CA ALA A 300 -9.20 3.90 -0.72
C ALA A 300 -9.91 2.65 -1.26
N PHE A 301 -9.89 2.52 -2.58
CA PHE A 301 -10.51 1.42 -3.30
C PHE A 301 -9.55 0.81 -4.30
N HIS A 302 -9.64 -0.51 -4.44
CA HIS A 302 -8.80 -1.30 -5.32
C HIS A 302 -9.67 -2.08 -6.31
N SER A 303 -9.38 -1.96 -7.61
CA SER A 303 -10.10 -2.69 -8.66
C SER A 303 -9.19 -3.16 -9.78
N ALA A 304 -9.45 -4.36 -10.33
CA ALA A 304 -8.85 -4.78 -11.59
C ALA A 304 -9.51 -4.11 -12.82
N ALA A 305 -10.65 -3.43 -12.65
CA ALA A 305 -11.39 -2.71 -13.71
C ALA A 305 -11.55 -3.48 -15.05
N LEU A 306 -11.78 -4.80 -14.94
CA LEU A 306 -11.99 -5.67 -16.09
C LEU A 306 -13.46 -5.64 -16.55
N GLU A 307 -13.68 -5.72 -17.86
CA GLU A 307 -15.00 -5.92 -18.47
C GLU A 307 -15.09 -7.31 -19.12
N GLY A 308 -16.14 -8.06 -18.77
CA GLY A 308 -16.35 -9.40 -19.29
C GLY A 308 -15.26 -10.38 -18.86
N LYS A 309 -14.87 -11.30 -19.76
CA LYS A 309 -13.84 -12.32 -19.53
C LYS A 309 -12.43 -11.87 -19.94
N LYS A 310 -12.20 -10.55 -20.11
CA LYS A 310 -10.90 -10.03 -20.55
C LYS A 310 -9.92 -9.95 -19.38
N ALA A 311 -8.64 -10.22 -19.64
CA ALA A 311 -7.55 -10.06 -18.69
C ALA A 311 -6.89 -8.66 -18.74
N TYR A 312 -7.48 -7.72 -19.50
CA TYR A 312 -6.96 -6.36 -19.67
C TYR A 312 -7.88 -5.34 -19.02
N VAL A 313 -7.26 -4.33 -18.40
CA VAL A 313 -7.98 -3.18 -17.82
C VAL A 313 -8.81 -2.49 -18.89
N SER A 314 -10.08 -2.22 -18.58
CA SER A 314 -10.94 -1.41 -19.44
C SER A 314 -10.86 0.06 -19.06
N ARG A 315 -10.44 0.90 -20.02
CA ARG A 315 -10.47 2.37 -19.89
C ARG A 315 -11.84 2.89 -19.48
N GLY A 316 -12.91 2.31 -20.04
CA GLY A 316 -14.28 2.70 -19.75
C GLY A 316 -14.68 2.39 -18.32
N GLU A 317 -14.29 1.21 -17.82
CA GLU A 317 -14.59 0.81 -16.44
C GLU A 317 -13.84 1.66 -15.41
N VAL A 318 -12.55 1.92 -15.60
CA VAL A 318 -11.77 2.81 -14.70
C VAL A 318 -12.45 4.19 -14.58
N ARG A 319 -12.83 4.79 -15.71
CA ARG A 319 -13.52 6.08 -15.74
C ARG A 319 -14.87 6.06 -15.03
N ARG A 320 -15.64 4.98 -15.20
CA ARG A 320 -16.94 4.84 -14.52
C ARG A 320 -16.78 4.63 -13.02
N ILE A 321 -15.76 3.88 -12.57
CA ILE A 321 -15.44 3.74 -11.15
C ILE A 321 -15.08 5.11 -10.56
N ARG A 322 -14.10 5.81 -11.15
CA ARG A 322 -13.68 7.15 -10.71
C ARG A 322 -14.86 8.12 -10.64
N GLY A 323 -15.65 8.21 -11.72
CA GLY A 323 -16.84 9.07 -11.75
C GLY A 323 -17.92 8.67 -10.75
N ALA A 324 -18.05 7.39 -10.39
CA ALA A 324 -18.96 6.91 -9.36
C ALA A 324 -18.50 7.31 -7.95
N MET A 325 -17.19 7.25 -7.68
CA MET A 325 -16.59 7.72 -6.43
C MET A 325 -16.72 9.25 -6.29
N ASP A 326 -16.44 10.01 -7.35
CA ASP A 326 -16.53 11.48 -7.36
C ASP A 326 -17.95 11.98 -7.14
N ARG A 327 -18.97 11.21 -7.56
CA ARG A 327 -20.37 11.52 -7.24
C ARG A 327 -20.66 11.35 -5.76
N VAL A 328 -20.15 10.29 -5.12
CA VAL A 328 -20.33 10.08 -3.67
C VAL A 328 -19.67 11.21 -2.88
N ILE A 329 -18.43 11.57 -3.24
CA ILE A 329 -17.68 12.66 -2.59
C ILE A 329 -18.42 13.99 -2.72
N ARG A 330 -18.92 14.33 -3.92
CA ARG A 330 -19.67 15.58 -4.13
C ARG A 330 -20.93 15.65 -3.29
N VAL A 331 -21.69 14.55 -3.18
CA VAL A 331 -22.89 14.49 -2.34
C VAL A 331 -22.52 14.68 -0.87
N ARG A 332 -21.50 13.96 -0.37
CA ARG A 332 -21.01 14.10 1.01
C ARG A 332 -20.56 15.54 1.32
N ASN A 333 -19.77 16.15 0.43
CA ASN A 333 -19.32 17.53 0.61
C ASN A 333 -20.48 18.53 0.60
N TRP A 334 -21.48 18.31 -0.26
CA TRP A 334 -22.69 19.12 -0.28
C TRP A 334 -23.46 18.98 1.04
N GLU A 335 -23.72 17.77 1.50
CA GLU A 335 -24.43 17.50 2.77
C GLU A 335 -23.71 18.13 3.97
N SER A 336 -22.37 18.10 4.00
CA SER A 336 -21.58 18.77 5.05
C SER A 336 -21.55 20.29 4.95
N SER A 337 -21.93 20.88 3.80
CA SER A 337 -21.96 22.34 3.60
C SER A 337 -23.32 22.98 3.90
N VAL A 338 -24.38 22.17 4.05
CA VAL A 338 -25.69 22.67 4.44
C VAL A 338 -25.72 22.83 5.95
N GLU A 339 -25.63 24.08 6.42
CA GLU A 339 -25.91 24.43 7.83
C GLU A 339 -27.30 23.90 8.21
N PRO A 340 -27.47 23.27 9.40
CA PRO A 340 -28.78 22.89 9.88
C PRO A 340 -29.69 24.12 9.89
N TRP A 341 -30.90 23.99 9.33
CA TRP A 341 -31.92 25.04 9.45
C TRP A 341 -32.15 25.33 10.93
N ASN A 342 -31.76 26.52 11.37
CA ASN A 342 -31.91 26.94 12.76
C ASN A 342 -33.34 27.46 12.95
N GLU A 343 -34.22 26.62 13.53
CA GLU A 343 -35.61 26.98 13.85
C GLU A 343 -35.71 28.15 14.85
N ASP A 344 -34.62 28.47 15.57
CA ASP A 344 -34.53 29.57 16.52
C ASP A 344 -34.00 30.88 15.92
N ALA A 345 -33.88 31.00 14.59
CA ALA A 345 -33.55 32.28 13.96
C ALA A 345 -34.67 33.30 14.28
N PRO A 346 -34.36 34.45 14.91
CA PRO A 346 -35.38 35.41 15.32
C PRO A 346 -36.18 35.83 14.10
N THR A 347 -37.47 35.52 14.11
CA THR A 347 -38.41 36.06 13.14
C THR A 347 -38.50 37.56 13.39
N ASP A 348 -37.78 38.34 12.60
CA ASP A 348 -38.01 39.77 12.54
C ASP A 348 -39.47 39.98 12.14
N ALA A 349 -40.27 40.35 13.14
CA ALA A 349 -41.65 40.73 12.96
C ALA A 349 -41.67 41.99 12.09
N VAL A 350 -41.85 41.80 10.79
CA VAL A 350 -42.27 42.85 9.88
C VAL A 350 -43.64 43.31 10.37
N THR A 351 -43.63 44.38 11.17
CA THR A 351 -44.84 45.06 11.59
C THR A 351 -45.25 45.95 10.42
N ILE A 352 -46.38 45.62 9.80
CA ILE A 352 -47.04 46.38 8.72
C ILE A 352 -47.65 47.66 9.30
#